data_AF-A0A382P6U5-F1
#
_entry.id   AF-A0A382P6U5-F1
#
_cell.length_a   1.000
_cell.length_b   1.000
_cell.length_c   1.000
_cell.angle_alpha   90.00
_cell.angle_beta   90.00
_cell.angle_gamma   90.00
#
_symmetry.space_group_name_H-M   'P 1'
#
loop_
_entity.id
_entity.type
_entity.pdbx_description
1 polymer ?
#
loop_
_entity_poly.entity_id
_entity_poly.type
_entity_poly.pdbx_seq_one_letter_code
_entity_poly.pdbx_strand_id
1 'polypeptide(L)'
;MVTGILTFLIIFAVIGSILYGQRLIKTEKSDAVFGNPERTKGGTHWIIVGTSFLILSWLYYSWDIAKSFYPKSANDLCQVAKVNESLLSLKYLFPIEERSHKSTALIKRENINIQKKIVLIQNSPDLKNQDKELFVKLLNKTQQTIPLLTNEKYMEPDVRNKIGELANRIAWLTEDFPKVSYPPIKSIEEENKRIEDLKKQQGWGATGMEVPPLPESKIGLKFHTAAQELNEISDEFFAMRNHHPEYLKLLKEIRDEIKEYKNGLDDSQELEMAFIKEIKKLGQRIEYESVFPPNTLDGMEKSIRAFDVVQKKEQGNLRIIDALLFPAGTIVNSGPTCAEDGPGRW
;
A
#
# COMPACT_ATOMS: atom_id res chain seq x y z
N MET A 1 -30.40 -7.49 4.97
CA MET A 1 -31.80 -7.72 4.54
C MET A 1 -32.78 -6.80 5.26
N VAL A 2 -32.89 -6.82 6.59
CA VAL A 2 -33.80 -5.92 7.34
C VAL A 2 -33.45 -4.44 7.13
N THR A 3 -32.17 -4.09 7.21
CA THR A 3 -31.65 -2.74 7.00
C THR A 3 -31.91 -2.21 5.59
N GLY A 4 -31.79 -3.06 4.55
CA GLY A 4 -32.12 -2.68 3.17
C GLY A 4 -33.61 -2.37 2.97
N ILE A 5 -34.50 -3.18 3.53
CA ILE A 5 -35.96 -2.93 3.49
C ILE A 5 -36.28 -1.62 4.22
N LEU A 6 -35.68 -1.41 5.40
CA LEU A 6 -35.85 -0.18 6.17
C LEU A 6 -35.37 1.04 5.37
N THR A 7 -34.20 0.96 4.73
CA THR A 7 -33.64 2.04 3.90
C THR A 7 -34.60 2.40 2.76
N PHE A 8 -35.15 1.40 2.08
CA PHE A 8 -36.14 1.61 1.02
C PHE A 8 -37.41 2.30 1.54
N LEU A 9 -37.96 1.84 2.66
CA LEU A 9 -39.14 2.45 3.27
C LEU A 9 -38.90 3.91 3.67
N ILE A 10 -37.72 4.23 4.22
CA ILE A 10 -37.35 5.60 4.59
C ILE A 10 -37.29 6.49 3.34
N ILE A 11 -36.69 6.03 2.24
CA ILE A 11 -36.64 6.80 0.98
C ILE A 11 -38.05 7.10 0.46
N PHE A 12 -38.95 6.12 0.46
CA PHE A 12 -40.35 6.33 0.06
C PHE A 12 -41.08 7.29 1.00
N ALA A 13 -40.84 7.21 2.31
CA ALA A 13 -41.41 8.13 3.30
C ALA A 13 -40.94 9.56 3.07
N VAL A 14 -39.66 9.77 2.72
CA VAL A 14 -39.10 11.09 2.39
C VAL A 14 -39.73 11.64 1.11
N ILE A 15 -39.75 10.87 0.02
CA ILE A 15 -40.32 11.31 -1.26
C ILE A 15 -41.82 11.62 -1.09
N GLY A 16 -42.56 10.74 -0.42
CA GLY A 16 -43.99 10.94 -0.14
C GLY A 16 -44.25 12.18 0.70
N SER A 17 -43.44 12.41 1.74
CA SER A 17 -43.56 13.58 2.62
C SER A 17 -43.24 14.89 1.90
N ILE A 18 -42.25 14.90 1.00
CA ILE A 18 -41.90 16.07 0.18
C ILE A 18 -43.02 16.37 -0.81
N LEU A 19 -43.49 15.38 -1.56
CA LEU A 19 -44.55 15.56 -2.56
C LEU A 19 -45.86 16.02 -1.92
N TYR A 20 -46.21 15.44 -0.77
CA TYR A 20 -47.40 15.82 -0.02
C TYR A 20 -47.25 17.23 0.58
N GLY A 21 -46.10 17.53 1.19
CA GLY A 21 -45.81 18.83 1.78
C GLY A 21 -45.87 19.98 0.77
N GLN A 22 -45.27 19.78 -0.41
CA GLN A 22 -45.33 20.77 -1.50
C GLN A 22 -46.75 21.00 -2.02
N ARG A 23 -47.61 19.98 -2.04
CA ARG A 23 -49.03 20.14 -2.39
C ARG A 23 -49.78 20.92 -1.32
N LEU A 24 -49.54 20.62 -0.04
CA LEU A 24 -50.23 21.25 1.08
C LEU A 24 -49.88 22.74 1.19
N ILE A 25 -48.60 23.10 1.06
CA ILE A 25 -48.13 24.51 1.09
C ILE A 25 -48.79 25.37 0.00
N LYS A 26 -49.09 24.79 -1.18
CA LYS A 26 -49.79 25.50 -2.26
C LYS A 26 -51.27 25.77 -1.96
N THR A 27 -51.85 25.04 -1.02
CA THR A 27 -53.27 25.13 -0.66
C THR A 27 -53.52 25.83 0.68
N GLU A 28 -52.48 26.02 1.48
CA GLU A 28 -52.55 26.59 2.82
C GLU A 28 -52.56 28.13 2.78
N LYS A 29 -53.50 28.78 3.47
CA LYS A 29 -53.54 30.25 3.57
C LYS A 29 -52.46 30.74 4.54
N SER A 30 -51.55 31.58 4.07
CA SER A 30 -50.42 32.13 4.85
C SER A 30 -50.82 33.05 6.02
N ASP A 31 -52.08 33.46 6.10
CA ASP A 31 -52.58 34.49 7.03
C ASP A 31 -53.05 33.93 8.39
N ALA A 32 -52.84 32.65 8.67
CA ALA A 32 -53.19 32.07 9.97
C ALA A 32 -52.18 32.46 11.06
N VAL A 33 -52.67 33.11 12.11
CA VAL A 33 -51.92 33.53 13.31
C VAL A 33 -51.21 32.34 13.99
N PHE A 34 -50.03 32.56 14.56
CA PHE A 34 -49.29 31.56 15.34
C PHE A 34 -50.22 30.92 16.40
N GLY A 35 -50.36 29.58 16.37
CA GLY A 35 -51.22 28.83 17.30
C GLY A 35 -52.47 28.18 16.70
N ASN A 36 -52.78 28.41 15.41
CA ASN A 36 -53.87 27.69 14.74
C ASN A 36 -53.49 26.21 14.50
N PRO A 37 -54.25 25.21 15.01
CA PRO A 37 -53.97 23.78 14.82
C PRO A 37 -53.95 23.34 13.35
N GLU A 38 -54.58 24.09 12.44
CA GLU A 38 -54.51 23.82 11.00
C GLU A 38 -53.10 24.02 10.44
N ARG A 39 -52.37 25.04 10.92
CA ARG A 39 -50.97 25.32 10.54
C ARG A 39 -49.99 24.24 11.06
N THR A 40 -50.33 23.58 12.17
CA THR A 40 -49.52 22.50 12.75
C THR A 40 -49.61 21.19 11.96
N LYS A 41 -50.70 20.97 11.21
CA LYS A 41 -50.87 19.77 10.35
C LYS A 41 -49.88 19.74 9.19
N GLY A 42 -49.39 20.91 8.76
CA GLY A 42 -48.31 21.03 7.78
C GLY A 42 -46.89 20.86 8.34
N GLY A 43 -46.69 20.77 9.66
CA GLY A 43 -45.33 20.62 10.23
C GLY A 43 -44.82 19.18 10.26
N THR A 44 -45.73 18.20 10.35
CA THR A 44 -45.39 16.79 10.63
C THR A 44 -44.59 16.11 9.53
N HIS A 45 -44.86 16.43 8.26
CA HIS A 45 -44.11 15.86 7.13
C HIS A 45 -42.66 16.34 7.09
N TRP A 46 -42.38 17.58 7.52
CA TRP A 46 -41.00 18.07 7.64
C TRP A 46 -40.24 17.42 8.80
N ILE A 47 -40.92 17.09 9.91
CA ILE A 47 -40.35 16.30 11.00
C ILE A 47 -39.96 14.90 10.48
N ILE A 48 -40.85 14.24 9.72
CA ILE A 48 -40.57 12.94 9.11
C ILE A 48 -39.34 13.03 8.19
N VAL A 49 -39.26 14.06 7.34
CA VAL A 49 -38.10 14.28 6.47
C VAL A 49 -36.81 14.49 7.29
N GLY A 50 -36.86 15.33 8.33
CA GLY A 50 -35.70 15.59 9.20
C GLY A 50 -35.20 14.34 9.93
N THR A 51 -36.10 13.60 10.58
CA THR A 51 -35.74 12.35 11.27
C THR A 51 -35.25 11.28 10.29
N SER A 52 -35.90 11.16 9.13
CA SER A 52 -35.48 10.23 8.07
C SER A 52 -34.08 10.55 7.55
N PHE A 53 -33.76 11.83 7.36
CA PHE A 53 -32.44 12.27 6.90
C PHE A 53 -31.34 11.93 7.92
N LEU A 54 -31.61 12.11 9.22
CA LEU A 54 -30.67 11.72 10.28
C LEU A 54 -30.43 10.21 10.29
N ILE A 55 -31.49 9.39 10.19
CA ILE A 55 -31.36 7.92 10.16
C ILE A 55 -30.63 7.47 8.89
N LEU A 56 -30.93 8.06 7.73
CA LEU A 56 -30.22 7.74 6.49
C LEU A 56 -28.74 8.12 6.57
N SER A 57 -28.43 9.28 7.16
CA SER A 57 -27.05 9.70 7.38
C SER A 57 -26.32 8.70 8.29
N TRP A 58 -26.97 8.27 9.38
CA TRP A 58 -26.43 7.24 10.28
C TRP A 58 -26.15 5.93 9.54
N LEU A 59 -27.14 5.37 8.85
CA LEU A 59 -27.02 4.11 8.08
C LEU A 59 -25.97 4.20 6.95
N TYR A 60 -25.77 5.39 6.39
CA TYR A 60 -24.77 5.66 5.38
C TYR A 60 -23.36 5.65 5.96
N TYR A 61 -23.14 6.33 7.10
CA TYR A 61 -21.83 6.41 7.75
C TYR A 61 -21.47 5.17 8.60
N SER A 62 -22.41 4.26 8.94
CA SER A 62 -22.09 2.91 9.47
C SER A 62 -21.71 1.91 8.39
N TRP A 63 -21.82 2.31 7.12
CA TRP A 63 -21.74 1.40 5.98
C TRP A 63 -22.81 0.28 6.00
N ASP A 64 -23.86 0.40 6.83
CA ASP A 64 -24.98 -0.56 6.90
C ASP A 64 -25.74 -0.65 5.58
N ILE A 65 -25.84 0.48 4.85
CA ILE A 65 -26.39 0.52 3.49
C ILE A 65 -25.52 -0.35 2.56
N ALA A 66 -24.21 -0.13 2.56
CA ALA A 66 -23.27 -0.91 1.75
C ALA A 66 -23.37 -2.40 2.09
N LYS A 67 -23.36 -2.75 3.37
CA LYS A 67 -23.51 -4.12 3.88
C LYS A 67 -24.83 -4.78 3.49
N SER A 68 -25.93 -4.04 3.47
CA SER A 68 -27.22 -4.62 3.11
C SER A 68 -27.44 -4.79 1.62
N PHE A 69 -26.99 -3.86 0.79
CA PHE A 69 -27.18 -3.90 -0.66
C PHE A 69 -26.06 -4.66 -1.38
N TYR A 70 -24.83 -4.63 -0.83
CA TYR A 70 -23.63 -5.23 -1.37
C TYR A 70 -22.86 -5.99 -0.27
N PRO A 71 -23.40 -7.10 0.28
CA PRO A 71 -22.81 -7.79 1.44
C PRO A 71 -21.39 -8.31 1.23
N LYS A 72 -20.96 -8.48 -0.02
CA LYS A 72 -19.62 -8.95 -0.39
C LYS A 72 -18.65 -7.84 -0.77
N SER A 73 -19.10 -6.58 -0.88
CA SER A 73 -18.24 -5.50 -1.38
C SER A 73 -17.05 -5.26 -0.48
N ALA A 74 -17.20 -5.34 0.84
CA ALA A 74 -16.07 -5.18 1.75
C ALA A 74 -15.03 -6.29 1.58
N ASN A 75 -15.45 -7.54 1.37
CA ASN A 75 -14.55 -8.65 1.10
C ASN A 75 -13.83 -8.49 -0.25
N ASP A 76 -14.55 -8.10 -1.30
CA ASP A 76 -13.95 -7.83 -2.61
C ASP A 76 -12.97 -6.65 -2.56
N LEU A 77 -13.33 -5.57 -1.86
CA LEU A 77 -12.45 -4.41 -1.61
C LEU A 77 -11.22 -4.80 -0.80
N CYS A 78 -11.36 -5.70 0.17
CA CYS A 78 -10.22 -6.28 0.89
C CYS A 78 -9.26 -7.03 -0.04
N GLN A 79 -9.76 -7.82 -1.01
CA GLN A 79 -8.87 -8.49 -1.96
C GLN A 79 -8.20 -7.49 -2.92
N VAL A 80 -8.91 -6.43 -3.31
CA VAL A 80 -8.32 -5.31 -4.06
C VAL A 80 -7.24 -4.60 -3.25
N ALA A 81 -7.48 -4.35 -1.96
CA ALA A 81 -6.53 -3.74 -1.05
C ALA A 81 -5.25 -4.58 -0.93
N LYS A 82 -5.38 -5.91 -0.88
CA LYS A 82 -4.21 -6.82 -0.91
C LYS A 82 -3.37 -6.64 -2.16
N VAL A 83 -3.99 -6.60 -3.35
CA VAL A 83 -3.25 -6.33 -4.60
C VAL A 83 -2.56 -4.96 -4.55
N ASN A 84 -3.26 -3.93 -4.07
CA ASN A 84 -2.69 -2.60 -3.95
C ASN A 84 -1.51 -2.56 -2.97
N GLU A 85 -1.57 -3.29 -1.86
CA GLU A 85 -0.46 -3.42 -0.91
C GLU A 85 0.73 -4.19 -1.51
N SER A 86 0.48 -5.31 -2.20
CA SER A 86 1.52 -6.06 -2.93
C SER A 86 2.20 -5.20 -3.99
N LEU A 87 1.43 -4.34 -4.66
CA LEU A 87 2.00 -3.38 -5.60
C LEU A 87 2.68 -2.21 -4.91
N LEU A 88 2.28 -1.82 -3.70
CA LEU A 88 2.86 -0.66 -3.00
C LEU A 88 4.35 -0.87 -2.75
N SER A 89 4.75 -2.06 -2.28
CA SER A 89 6.16 -2.40 -2.05
C SER A 89 6.98 -2.26 -3.34
N LEU A 90 6.47 -2.78 -4.45
CA LEU A 90 7.10 -2.68 -5.76
C LEU A 90 7.11 -1.23 -6.27
N LYS A 91 5.96 -0.54 -6.23
CA LYS A 91 5.77 0.85 -6.68
C LYS A 91 6.69 1.81 -5.93
N TYR A 92 6.99 1.56 -4.67
CA TYR A 92 7.88 2.41 -3.87
C TYR A 92 9.30 2.54 -4.47
N LEU A 93 9.75 1.56 -5.25
CA LEU A 93 11.06 1.63 -5.92
C LEU A 93 11.01 2.39 -7.25
N PHE A 94 9.83 2.45 -7.86
CA PHE A 94 9.61 3.00 -9.19
C PHE A 94 9.04 4.41 -9.11
N PRO A 95 9.38 5.31 -10.06
CA PRO A 95 8.82 6.65 -10.15
C PRO A 95 7.37 6.62 -10.69
N ILE A 96 6.49 5.88 -10.03
CA ILE A 96 5.07 5.80 -10.42
C ILE A 96 4.32 7.03 -9.91
N GLU A 97 4.56 7.41 -8.66
CA GLU A 97 4.07 8.66 -8.05
C GLU A 97 5.20 9.68 -7.81
N GLU A 98 6.44 9.21 -7.65
CA GLU A 98 7.62 10.06 -7.38
C GLU A 98 8.36 10.51 -8.65
N ARG A 99 9.19 11.57 -8.53
CA ARG A 99 9.99 12.11 -9.64
C ARG A 99 11.22 11.27 -10.03
N SER A 100 11.68 10.35 -9.17
CA SER A 100 12.90 9.57 -9.38
C SER A 100 12.84 8.22 -8.66
N HIS A 101 13.57 7.21 -9.16
CA HIS A 101 13.73 5.96 -8.43
C HIS A 101 14.29 6.19 -7.02
N LYS A 102 13.80 5.41 -6.06
CA LYS A 102 14.28 5.47 -4.68
C LYS A 102 15.77 5.19 -4.55
N SER A 103 16.30 4.24 -5.34
CA SER A 103 17.74 3.94 -5.40
C SER A 103 18.55 5.18 -5.83
N THR A 104 18.07 5.94 -6.82
CA THR A 104 18.71 7.19 -7.28
C THR A 104 18.69 8.26 -6.19
N ALA A 105 17.55 8.44 -5.51
CA ALA A 105 17.42 9.39 -4.40
C ALA A 105 18.36 9.01 -3.24
N LEU A 106 18.48 7.72 -2.91
CA LEU A 106 19.39 7.22 -1.90
C LEU A 106 20.86 7.46 -2.29
N ILE A 107 21.27 7.10 -3.51
CA ILE A 107 22.64 7.32 -4.00
C ILE A 107 23.02 8.79 -3.88
N LYS A 108 22.12 9.70 -4.31
CA LYS A 108 22.35 11.15 -4.20
C LYS A 108 22.51 11.58 -2.74
N ARG A 109 21.62 11.12 -1.85
CA ARG A 109 21.66 11.42 -0.42
C ARG A 109 22.94 10.90 0.24
N GLU A 110 23.31 9.65 0.00
CA GLU A 110 24.50 9.06 0.62
C GLU A 110 25.78 9.69 0.09
N ASN A 111 25.86 10.05 -1.19
CA ASN A 111 26.98 10.84 -1.71
C ASN A 111 27.14 12.18 -0.96
N ILE A 112 26.04 12.90 -0.74
CA ILE A 112 26.07 14.15 0.05
C ILE A 112 26.50 13.89 1.49
N ASN A 113 25.99 12.81 2.11
CA ASN A 113 26.35 12.45 3.48
C ASN A 113 27.84 12.09 3.62
N ILE A 114 28.40 11.34 2.66
CA ILE A 114 29.83 11.00 2.61
C ILE A 114 30.65 12.29 2.56
N GLN A 115 30.33 13.21 1.65
CA GLN A 115 31.06 14.47 1.50
C GLN A 115 30.98 15.35 2.75
N LYS A 116 29.78 15.47 3.36
CA LYS A 116 29.61 16.16 4.65
C LYS A 116 30.47 15.53 5.75
N LYS A 117 30.56 14.20 5.79
CA LYS A 117 31.34 13.48 6.80
C LYS A 117 32.84 13.68 6.61
N ILE A 118 33.31 13.68 5.36
CA ILE A 118 34.72 13.99 5.02
C ILE A 118 35.10 15.37 5.55
N VAL A 119 34.29 16.39 5.25
CA VAL A 119 34.53 17.78 5.72
C VAL A 119 34.55 17.85 7.25
N LEU A 120 33.61 17.19 7.92
CA LEU A 120 33.52 17.19 9.38
C LEU A 120 34.75 16.52 10.02
N ILE A 121 35.21 15.39 9.48
CA ILE A 121 36.39 14.67 9.97
C ILE A 121 37.66 15.49 9.76
N GLN A 122 37.83 16.11 8.59
CA GLN A 122 38.99 16.95 8.29
C GLN A 122 39.10 18.13 9.26
N ASN A 123 37.97 18.77 9.56
CA ASN A 123 37.88 19.94 10.43
C ASN A 123 37.81 19.62 11.94
N SER A 124 37.78 18.35 12.34
CA SER A 124 37.73 17.97 13.76
C SER A 124 39.08 18.24 14.44
N PRO A 125 39.16 19.10 15.46
CA PRO A 125 40.42 19.42 16.12
C PRO A 125 40.94 18.28 17.00
N ASP A 126 40.03 17.49 17.56
CA ASP A 126 40.33 16.45 18.55
C ASP A 126 40.71 15.09 17.92
N LEU A 127 40.67 14.99 16.59
CA LEU A 127 41.08 13.80 15.83
C LEU A 127 42.55 13.90 15.40
N LYS A 128 43.31 12.81 15.60
CA LYS A 128 44.69 12.72 15.09
C LYS A 128 44.69 12.64 13.57
N ASN A 129 45.75 13.16 12.94
CA ASN A 129 45.85 13.19 11.48
C ASN A 129 45.82 11.80 10.85
N GLN A 130 46.41 10.79 11.50
CA GLN A 130 46.38 9.40 11.03
C GLN A 130 44.95 8.84 10.97
N ASP A 131 44.13 9.12 11.98
CA ASP A 131 42.72 8.70 12.03
C ASP A 131 41.90 9.41 10.94
N LYS A 132 42.15 10.71 10.73
CA LYS A 132 41.51 11.48 9.65
C LYS A 132 41.80 10.88 8.28
N GLU A 133 43.06 10.58 8.00
CA GLU A 133 43.47 9.97 6.72
C GLU A 133 42.79 8.62 6.51
N LEU A 134 42.77 7.77 7.54
CA LEU A 134 42.10 6.47 7.48
C LEU A 134 40.59 6.61 7.25
N PHE A 135 39.91 7.46 8.01
CA PHE A 135 38.46 7.63 7.89
C PHE A 135 38.05 8.21 6.54
N VAL A 136 38.80 9.18 6.02
CA VAL A 136 38.57 9.73 4.67
C VAL A 136 38.83 8.66 3.61
N LYS A 137 39.89 7.85 3.76
CA LYS A 137 40.15 6.69 2.87
C LYS A 137 38.97 5.72 2.89
N LEU A 138 38.45 5.34 4.06
CA LEU A 138 37.29 4.45 4.20
C LEU A 138 36.02 5.03 3.57
N LEU A 139 35.76 6.33 3.76
CA LEU A 139 34.64 7.03 3.14
C LEU A 139 34.77 7.08 1.61
N ASN A 140 35.95 7.34 1.08
CA ASN A 140 36.21 7.31 -0.36
C ASN A 140 36.04 5.90 -0.94
N LYS A 141 36.55 4.86 -0.27
CA LYS A 141 36.30 3.46 -0.64
C LYS A 141 34.81 3.12 -0.62
N THR A 142 34.09 3.60 0.40
CA THR A 142 32.63 3.42 0.51
C THR A 142 31.90 4.13 -0.63
N GLN A 143 32.37 5.29 -1.08
CA GLN A 143 31.81 5.98 -2.25
C GLN A 143 32.07 5.20 -3.55
N GLN A 144 33.23 4.54 -3.67
CA GLN A 144 33.60 3.71 -4.83
C GLN A 144 32.75 2.45 -4.97
N THR A 145 32.07 1.99 -3.92
CA THR A 145 31.15 0.86 -4.04
C THR A 145 29.90 1.20 -4.87
N ILE A 146 29.48 2.47 -4.90
CA ILE A 146 28.29 2.92 -5.64
C ILE A 146 28.42 2.63 -7.15
N PRO A 147 29.51 3.03 -7.85
CA PRO A 147 29.74 2.63 -9.24
C PRO A 147 29.74 1.11 -9.48
N LEU A 148 30.17 0.30 -8.51
CA LEU A 148 30.16 -1.16 -8.64
C LEU A 148 28.73 -1.73 -8.60
N LEU A 149 27.78 -1.03 -7.97
CA LEU A 149 26.37 -1.40 -7.93
C LEU A 149 25.56 -0.87 -9.13
N THR A 150 26.00 0.23 -9.74
CA THR A 150 25.24 0.95 -10.77
C THR A 150 25.79 0.80 -12.19
N ASN A 151 26.98 0.24 -12.39
CA ASN A 151 27.53 0.02 -13.71
C ASN A 151 27.08 -1.35 -14.26
N GLU A 152 26.52 -1.35 -15.47
CA GLU A 152 26.05 -2.56 -16.15
C GLU A 152 27.12 -3.63 -16.31
N LYS A 153 28.40 -3.25 -16.41
CA LYS A 153 29.53 -4.18 -16.48
C LYS A 153 29.60 -5.12 -15.27
N TYR A 154 29.20 -4.64 -14.10
CA TYR A 154 29.23 -5.38 -12.84
C TYR A 154 27.89 -6.03 -12.53
N MET A 155 26.95 -6.03 -13.46
CA MET A 155 25.69 -6.73 -13.27
C MET A 155 25.87 -8.20 -13.63
N GLU A 156 25.60 -9.09 -12.67
CA GLU A 156 25.62 -10.53 -12.93
C GLU A 156 24.50 -10.93 -13.91
N PRO A 157 24.78 -11.82 -14.88
CA PRO A 157 23.77 -12.32 -15.80
C PRO A 157 22.57 -12.97 -15.11
N ASP A 158 22.79 -13.70 -14.01
CA ASP A 158 21.73 -14.38 -13.27
C ASP A 158 20.74 -13.38 -12.64
N VAL A 159 21.26 -12.28 -12.07
CA VAL A 159 20.42 -11.19 -11.53
C VAL A 159 19.62 -10.54 -12.65
N ARG A 160 20.24 -10.31 -13.81
CA ARG A 160 19.54 -9.74 -14.98
C ARG A 160 18.43 -10.64 -15.49
N ASN A 161 18.72 -11.93 -15.61
CA ASN A 161 17.75 -12.93 -16.05
C ASN A 161 16.58 -13.03 -15.08
N LYS A 162 16.84 -13.01 -13.77
CA LYS A 162 15.80 -13.06 -12.76
C LYS A 162 14.91 -11.82 -12.75
N ILE A 163 15.47 -10.62 -12.92
CA ILE A 163 14.66 -9.39 -13.10
C ILE A 163 13.77 -9.51 -14.35
N GLY A 164 14.29 -10.04 -15.46
CA GLY A 164 13.52 -10.31 -16.66
C GLY A 164 12.40 -11.33 -16.45
N GLU A 165 12.67 -12.41 -15.73
CA GLU A 165 11.69 -13.43 -15.35
C GLU A 165 10.56 -12.83 -14.51
N LEU A 166 10.88 -12.05 -13.48
CA LEU A 166 9.88 -11.38 -12.65
C LEU A 166 9.04 -10.39 -13.47
N ALA A 167 9.66 -9.62 -14.36
CA ALA A 167 8.93 -8.72 -15.26
C ALA A 167 7.98 -9.47 -16.21
N ASN A 168 8.39 -10.65 -16.69
CA ASN A 168 7.56 -11.51 -17.52
C ASN A 168 6.40 -12.14 -16.73
N ARG A 169 6.62 -12.55 -15.47
CA ARG A 169 5.54 -13.04 -14.60
C ARG A 169 4.45 -11.99 -14.40
N ILE A 170 4.82 -10.72 -14.17
CA ILE A 170 3.84 -9.61 -14.10
C ILE A 170 3.15 -9.40 -15.46
N ALA A 171 3.88 -9.52 -16.57
CA ALA A 171 3.30 -9.40 -17.91
C ALA A 171 2.28 -10.51 -18.20
N TRP A 172 2.60 -11.77 -17.90
CA TRP A 172 1.68 -12.89 -18.01
C TRP A 172 0.48 -12.74 -17.09
N LEU A 173 0.70 -12.32 -15.83
CA LEU A 173 -0.38 -11.98 -14.92
C LEU A 173 -1.29 -10.90 -15.52
N THR A 174 -0.72 -9.87 -16.17
CA THR A 174 -1.49 -8.80 -16.84
C THR A 174 -2.36 -9.33 -17.97
N GLU A 175 -1.85 -10.28 -18.75
CA GLU A 175 -2.59 -10.92 -19.85
C GLU A 175 -3.66 -11.90 -19.36
N ASP A 176 -3.36 -12.66 -18.31
CA ASP A 176 -4.23 -13.69 -17.77
C ASP A 176 -5.33 -13.11 -16.88
N PHE A 177 -5.03 -12.05 -16.13
CA PHE A 177 -5.97 -11.44 -15.19
C PHE A 177 -7.35 -11.17 -15.81
N PRO A 178 -7.51 -10.53 -16.98
CA PRO A 178 -8.85 -10.28 -17.56
C PRO A 178 -9.56 -11.54 -18.08
N LYS A 179 -8.89 -12.70 -18.21
CA LYS A 179 -9.50 -13.92 -18.77
C LYS A 179 -10.56 -14.49 -17.82
N VAL A 180 -11.65 -15.01 -18.39
CA VAL A 180 -12.74 -15.65 -17.64
C VAL A 180 -12.26 -16.92 -16.90
N SER A 181 -11.21 -17.56 -17.42
CA SER A 181 -10.58 -18.76 -16.84
C SER A 181 -9.64 -18.45 -15.68
N TYR A 182 -9.39 -17.18 -15.35
CA TYR A 182 -8.52 -16.79 -14.26
C TYR A 182 -9.32 -16.59 -12.95
N PRO A 183 -8.81 -17.06 -11.80
CA PRO A 183 -7.55 -17.78 -11.62
C PRO A 183 -7.63 -19.26 -12.01
N PRO A 184 -6.52 -19.87 -12.45
CA PRO A 184 -6.49 -21.30 -12.77
C PRO A 184 -6.74 -22.13 -11.51
N ILE A 185 -7.50 -23.22 -11.66
CA ILE A 185 -7.70 -24.20 -10.59
C ILE A 185 -6.38 -24.96 -10.41
N LYS A 186 -5.72 -24.78 -9.27
CA LYS A 186 -4.46 -25.45 -8.94
C LYS A 186 -4.66 -26.96 -8.72
N SER A 187 -5.67 -27.34 -7.94
CA SER A 187 -6.09 -28.74 -7.76
C SER A 187 -7.53 -28.83 -7.21
N ILE A 188 -8.17 -29.99 -7.37
CA ILE A 188 -9.49 -30.26 -6.79
C ILE A 188 -9.42 -30.23 -5.25
N GLU A 189 -8.31 -30.69 -4.68
CA GLU A 189 -8.09 -30.74 -3.23
C GLU A 189 -7.99 -29.34 -2.61
N GLU A 190 -7.21 -28.43 -3.24
CA GLU A 190 -7.09 -27.04 -2.79
C GLU A 190 -8.43 -26.30 -2.90
N GLU A 191 -9.17 -26.53 -3.98
CA GLU A 191 -10.49 -25.93 -4.17
C GLU A 191 -11.50 -26.43 -3.12
N ASN A 192 -11.49 -27.73 -2.81
CA ASN A 192 -12.34 -28.29 -1.75
C ASN A 192 -11.99 -27.70 -0.38
N LYS A 193 -10.70 -27.60 -0.06
CA LYS A 193 -10.23 -26.97 1.18
C LYS A 193 -10.67 -25.52 1.28
N ARG A 194 -10.53 -24.75 0.19
CA ARG A 194 -11.01 -23.37 0.11
C ARG A 194 -12.51 -23.27 0.38
N ILE A 195 -13.30 -24.17 -0.21
CA ILE A 195 -14.76 -24.21 0.01
C ILE A 195 -15.10 -24.55 1.46
N GLU A 196 -14.37 -25.48 2.10
CA GLU A 196 -14.57 -25.81 3.51
C GLU A 196 -14.22 -24.64 4.43
N ASP A 197 -13.12 -23.94 4.18
CA ASP A 197 -12.70 -22.80 4.99
C ASP A 197 -13.64 -21.60 4.78
N LEU A 198 -14.15 -21.41 3.56
CA LEU A 198 -15.17 -20.40 3.27
C LEU A 198 -16.48 -20.65 4.04
N LYS A 199 -16.87 -21.91 4.27
CA LYS A 199 -18.06 -22.25 5.07
C LYS A 199 -17.90 -21.92 6.56
N LYS A 200 -16.67 -21.93 7.07
CA LYS A 200 -16.36 -21.58 8.47
C LYS A 200 -16.29 -20.06 8.67
N GLN A 201 -16.00 -19.32 7.61
CA GLN A 201 -15.88 -17.87 7.62
C GLN A 201 -17.25 -17.21 7.89
N GLN A 202 -17.29 -16.32 8.87
CA GLN A 202 -18.46 -15.47 9.11
C GLN A 202 -18.42 -14.25 8.17
N GLY A 203 -19.60 -13.73 7.84
CA GLY A 203 -19.71 -12.58 6.94
C GLY A 203 -19.20 -11.27 7.56
N TRP A 204 -19.07 -10.24 6.71
CA TRP A 204 -18.67 -8.89 7.09
C TRP A 204 -19.39 -8.38 8.36
N GLY A 205 -18.62 -7.94 9.36
CA GLY A 205 -19.10 -7.38 10.62
C GLY A 205 -19.85 -8.38 11.50
N ALA A 206 -19.48 -9.67 11.44
CA ALA A 206 -19.82 -10.67 12.44
C ALA A 206 -18.72 -10.72 13.53
N THR A 207 -19.09 -11.07 14.76
CA THR A 207 -18.22 -10.99 15.95
C THR A 207 -16.84 -11.61 15.75
N GLY A 208 -15.79 -10.79 15.82
CA GLY A 208 -14.37 -11.19 15.88
C GLY A 208 -13.48 -10.69 14.74
N MET A 209 -13.99 -10.58 13.50
CA MET A 209 -13.26 -10.05 12.35
C MET A 209 -14.11 -9.00 11.63
N GLU A 210 -13.57 -7.78 11.44
CA GLU A 210 -14.25 -6.68 10.75
C GLU A 210 -14.58 -7.12 9.31
N VAL A 211 -13.57 -7.32 8.47
CA VAL A 211 -13.74 -7.83 7.11
C VAL A 211 -13.11 -9.21 6.99
N PRO A 212 -13.86 -10.22 6.55
CA PRO A 212 -13.34 -11.57 6.46
C PRO A 212 -12.25 -11.69 5.37
N PRO A 213 -11.17 -12.45 5.61
CA PRO A 213 -9.98 -12.41 4.75
C PRO A 213 -10.05 -13.30 3.51
N LEU A 214 -10.85 -14.39 3.50
CA LEU A 214 -10.95 -15.30 2.35
C LEU A 214 -11.91 -14.75 1.31
N PRO A 215 -11.59 -14.89 0.00
CA PRO A 215 -12.44 -14.38 -1.07
C PRO A 215 -13.80 -15.11 -1.16
N GLU A 216 -14.89 -14.35 -1.07
CA GLU A 216 -16.28 -14.85 -1.12
C GLU A 216 -16.93 -14.78 -2.49
N SER A 217 -16.30 -14.06 -3.42
CA SER A 217 -16.76 -13.88 -4.80
C SER A 217 -15.71 -14.35 -5.80
N LYS A 218 -16.14 -14.57 -7.05
CA LYS A 218 -15.21 -14.86 -8.16
C LYS A 218 -14.26 -13.69 -8.43
N ILE A 219 -14.75 -12.46 -8.27
CA ILE A 219 -13.95 -11.24 -8.44
C ILE A 219 -12.90 -11.19 -7.33
N GLY A 220 -13.33 -11.33 -6.06
CA GLY A 220 -12.43 -11.41 -4.91
C GLY A 220 -11.38 -12.51 -5.07
N LEU A 221 -11.76 -13.70 -5.55
CA LEU A 221 -10.81 -14.81 -5.77
C LEU A 221 -9.74 -14.46 -6.80
N LYS A 222 -10.13 -13.78 -7.89
CA LYS A 222 -9.21 -13.27 -8.91
C LYS A 222 -8.20 -12.27 -8.32
N PHE A 223 -8.65 -11.29 -7.55
CA PHE A 223 -7.74 -10.35 -6.87
C PHE A 223 -6.86 -11.04 -5.82
N HIS A 224 -7.42 -12.00 -5.09
CA HIS A 224 -6.69 -12.78 -4.09
C HIS A 224 -5.50 -13.53 -4.71
N THR A 225 -5.72 -14.27 -5.80
CA THR A 225 -4.66 -15.01 -6.48
C THR A 225 -3.63 -14.08 -7.11
N ALA A 226 -4.04 -12.95 -7.67
CA ALA A 226 -3.09 -11.95 -8.19
C ALA A 226 -2.24 -11.33 -7.08
N ALA A 227 -2.81 -11.07 -5.89
CA ALA A 227 -2.06 -10.57 -4.74
C ALA A 227 -1.01 -11.57 -4.26
N GLN A 228 -1.32 -12.88 -4.25
CA GLN A 228 -0.36 -13.92 -3.91
C GLN A 228 0.83 -13.93 -4.88
N GLU A 229 0.57 -13.93 -6.18
CA GLU A 229 1.63 -13.88 -7.20
C GLU A 229 2.50 -12.62 -7.07
N LEU A 230 1.87 -11.44 -6.87
CA LEU A 230 2.60 -10.18 -6.70
C LEU A 230 3.43 -10.14 -5.42
N ASN A 231 2.95 -10.75 -4.33
CA ASN A 231 3.72 -10.89 -3.10
C ASN A 231 4.93 -11.79 -3.31
N GLU A 232 4.77 -12.93 -3.97
CA GLU A 232 5.91 -13.81 -4.31
C GLU A 232 6.94 -13.08 -5.19
N ILE A 233 6.48 -12.34 -6.21
CA ILE A 233 7.35 -11.52 -7.06
C ILE A 233 8.06 -10.44 -6.24
N SER A 234 7.35 -9.77 -5.33
CA SER A 234 7.90 -8.78 -4.41
C SER A 234 8.97 -9.38 -3.52
N ASP A 235 8.69 -10.51 -2.86
CA ASP A 235 9.63 -11.18 -1.96
C ASP A 235 10.89 -11.63 -2.70
N GLU A 236 10.74 -12.23 -3.88
CA GLU A 236 11.87 -12.60 -4.72
C GLU A 236 12.68 -11.38 -5.17
N PHE A 237 12.00 -10.28 -5.53
CA PHE A 237 12.66 -9.04 -5.90
C PHE A 237 13.48 -8.47 -4.74
N PHE A 238 12.89 -8.36 -3.55
CA PHE A 238 13.54 -7.80 -2.37
C PHE A 238 14.58 -8.73 -1.74
N ALA A 239 14.61 -10.01 -2.10
CA ALA A 239 15.68 -10.93 -1.75
C ALA A 239 16.93 -10.75 -2.64
N MET A 240 16.76 -10.29 -3.88
CA MET A 240 17.88 -10.12 -4.82
C MET A 240 18.83 -8.99 -4.42
N ARG A 241 20.12 -9.18 -4.66
CA ARG A 241 21.16 -8.16 -4.47
C ARG A 241 22.11 -8.16 -5.67
N ASN A 242 22.48 -6.98 -6.15
CA ASN A 242 23.49 -6.83 -7.19
C ASN A 242 24.92 -6.81 -6.60
N HIS A 243 25.28 -7.85 -5.87
CA HIS A 243 26.56 -7.92 -5.14
C HIS A 243 27.63 -8.68 -5.94
N HIS A 244 28.06 -8.09 -7.05
CA HIS A 244 29.15 -8.62 -7.88
C HIS A 244 30.42 -8.95 -7.06
N PRO A 245 31.27 -9.91 -7.46
CA PRO A 245 32.48 -10.27 -6.71
C PRO A 245 33.42 -9.09 -6.45
N GLU A 246 33.54 -8.14 -7.39
CA GLU A 246 34.32 -6.91 -7.19
C GLU A 246 33.74 -6.03 -6.07
N TYR A 247 32.42 -5.89 -5.99
CA TYR A 247 31.74 -5.19 -4.91
C TYR A 247 31.97 -5.90 -3.57
N LEU A 248 31.78 -7.23 -3.54
CA LEU A 248 31.99 -8.03 -2.33
C LEU A 248 33.43 -7.95 -1.82
N LYS A 249 34.41 -7.93 -2.72
CA LYS A 249 35.82 -7.74 -2.38
C LYS A 249 36.07 -6.39 -1.72
N LEU A 250 35.62 -5.29 -2.35
CA LEU A 250 35.80 -3.95 -1.80
C LEU A 250 35.06 -3.78 -0.45
N LEU A 251 33.84 -4.31 -0.36
CA LEU A 251 33.06 -4.30 0.89
C LEU A 251 33.77 -5.06 2.01
N LYS A 252 34.37 -6.21 1.69
CA LYS A 252 35.17 -6.99 2.65
C LYS A 252 36.39 -6.20 3.12
N GLU A 253 37.15 -5.59 2.21
CA GLU A 253 38.28 -4.74 2.56
C GLU A 253 37.88 -3.60 3.52
N ILE A 254 36.78 -2.90 3.23
CA ILE A 254 36.25 -1.84 4.11
C ILE A 254 35.89 -2.39 5.49
N ARG A 255 35.22 -3.54 5.55
CA ARG A 255 34.80 -4.17 6.82
C ARG A 255 35.99 -4.63 7.65
N ASP A 256 36.99 -5.20 7.01
CA ASP A 256 38.20 -5.69 7.66
C ASP A 256 39.02 -4.51 8.19
N GLU A 257 39.21 -3.43 7.41
CA GLU A 257 39.87 -2.19 7.88
C GLU A 257 39.11 -1.55 9.06
N ILE A 258 37.77 -1.49 9.01
CA ILE A 258 36.95 -1.00 10.12
C ILE A 258 37.11 -1.87 11.37
N LYS A 259 37.12 -3.20 11.20
CA LYS A 259 37.22 -4.15 12.31
C LYS A 259 38.58 -4.08 12.98
N GLU A 260 39.65 -4.06 12.18
CA GLU A 260 41.02 -3.91 12.66
C GLU A 260 41.19 -2.62 13.45
N TYR A 261 40.73 -1.49 12.90
CA TYR A 261 40.77 -0.21 13.60
C TYR A 261 40.03 -0.27 14.94
N LYS A 262 38.81 -0.80 14.95
CA LYS A 262 38.00 -0.92 16.18
C LYS A 262 38.63 -1.80 17.25
N ASN A 263 39.37 -2.84 16.86
CA ASN A 263 40.05 -3.73 17.80
C ASN A 263 41.28 -3.08 18.44
N GLY A 264 41.84 -2.04 17.80
CA GLY A 264 42.97 -1.28 18.32
C GLY A 264 42.58 -0.08 19.19
N LEU A 265 41.29 0.25 19.31
CA LEU A 265 40.80 1.35 20.13
C LEU A 265 40.69 0.96 21.61
N ASP A 266 40.99 1.92 22.49
CA ASP A 266 40.69 1.82 23.92
C ASP A 266 39.34 2.48 24.28
N ASP A 267 38.88 2.29 25.52
CA ASP A 267 37.59 2.82 26.01
C ASP A 267 37.57 4.35 26.15
N SER A 268 38.73 5.01 26.21
CA SER A 268 38.86 6.48 26.27
C SER A 268 38.75 7.16 24.90
N GLN A 269 38.86 6.40 23.80
CA GLN A 269 38.75 6.88 22.42
C GLN A 269 37.29 6.90 21.91
N GLU A 270 36.40 7.55 22.67
CA GLU A 270 34.97 7.60 22.37
C GLU A 270 34.66 8.29 21.03
N LEU A 271 35.44 9.33 20.68
CA LEU A 271 35.24 10.12 19.46
C LEU A 271 35.54 9.28 18.20
N GLU A 272 36.69 8.61 18.18
CA GLU A 272 37.11 7.70 17.12
C GLU A 272 36.11 6.55 16.96
N MET A 273 35.66 5.99 18.09
CA MET A 273 34.63 4.96 18.13
C MET A 273 33.29 5.45 17.56
N ALA A 274 32.91 6.69 17.80
CA ALA A 274 31.70 7.28 17.23
C ALA A 274 31.81 7.42 15.71
N PHE A 275 32.91 7.99 15.21
CA PHE A 275 33.14 8.18 13.78
C PHE A 275 33.15 6.86 13.01
N ILE A 276 33.91 5.87 13.48
CA ILE A 276 34.01 4.59 12.79
C ILE A 276 32.66 3.84 12.78
N LYS A 277 31.85 3.97 13.84
CA LYS A 277 30.47 3.43 13.88
C LYS A 277 29.58 4.12 12.84
N GLU A 278 29.69 5.42 12.68
CA GLU A 278 28.90 6.16 11.69
C GLU A 278 29.31 5.86 10.25
N ILE A 279 30.61 5.71 9.97
CA ILE A 279 31.13 5.27 8.67
C ILE A 279 30.58 3.87 8.35
N LYS A 280 30.66 2.95 9.32
CA LYS A 280 30.07 1.61 9.19
C LYS A 280 28.58 1.67 8.87
N LYS A 281 27.80 2.49 9.59
CA LYS A 281 26.37 2.66 9.35
C LYS A 281 26.09 3.21 7.95
N LEU A 282 26.92 4.13 7.45
CA LEU A 282 26.78 4.68 6.10
C LEU A 282 26.95 3.58 5.04
N GLY A 283 28.03 2.79 5.12
CA GLY A 283 28.25 1.67 4.22
C GLY A 283 27.11 0.64 4.26
N GLN A 284 26.61 0.34 5.45
CA GLN A 284 25.46 -0.56 5.63
C GLN A 284 24.17 -0.04 4.97
N ARG A 285 23.91 1.28 4.99
CA ARG A 285 22.75 1.86 4.31
C ARG A 285 22.81 1.68 2.79
N ILE A 286 24.00 1.74 2.21
CA ILE A 286 24.21 1.49 0.77
C ILE A 286 24.03 0.00 0.47
N GLU A 287 24.57 -0.87 1.32
CA GLU A 287 24.52 -2.32 1.15
C GLU A 287 23.11 -2.91 1.26
N TYR A 288 22.29 -2.42 2.20
CA TYR A 288 20.95 -2.95 2.40
C TYR A 288 19.94 -2.51 1.34
N GLU A 289 20.24 -1.45 0.58
CA GLU A 289 19.35 -0.98 -0.48
C GLU A 289 19.53 -1.81 -1.75
N SER A 290 18.43 -2.09 -2.44
CA SER A 290 18.44 -2.74 -3.75
C SER A 290 18.84 -1.73 -4.84
N VAL A 291 20.14 -1.54 -5.03
CA VAL A 291 20.71 -0.67 -6.07
C VAL A 291 21.06 -1.50 -7.30
N PHE A 292 20.55 -1.07 -8.46
CA PHE A 292 20.79 -1.68 -9.75
C PHE A 292 21.28 -0.63 -10.76
N PRO A 293 21.90 -1.06 -11.88
CA PRO A 293 22.25 -0.14 -12.96
C PRO A 293 21.02 0.58 -13.54
N PRO A 294 21.21 1.78 -14.12
CA PRO A 294 20.15 2.50 -14.81
C PRO A 294 19.44 1.61 -15.85
N ASN A 295 18.14 1.85 -16.06
CA ASN A 295 17.28 1.14 -17.04
C ASN A 295 17.07 -0.36 -16.82
N THR A 296 17.81 -1.00 -15.91
CA THR A 296 17.70 -2.44 -15.61
C THR A 296 16.27 -2.84 -15.23
N LEU A 297 15.58 -1.96 -14.51
CA LEU A 297 14.25 -2.24 -14.00
C LEU A 297 13.12 -1.70 -14.90
N ASP A 298 13.43 -1.12 -16.07
CA ASP A 298 12.43 -0.51 -16.96
C ASP A 298 11.36 -1.52 -17.42
N GLY A 299 11.78 -2.76 -17.69
CA GLY A 299 10.86 -3.83 -18.05
C GLY A 299 9.87 -4.12 -16.93
N MET A 300 10.37 -4.24 -15.70
CA MET A 300 9.55 -4.47 -14.52
C MET A 300 8.60 -3.29 -14.24
N GLU A 301 9.09 -2.05 -14.34
CA GLU A 301 8.27 -0.85 -14.19
C GLU A 301 7.11 -0.83 -15.20
N LYS A 302 7.41 -1.10 -16.48
CA LYS A 302 6.40 -1.16 -17.55
C LYS A 302 5.36 -2.24 -17.26
N SER A 303 5.77 -3.43 -16.83
CA SER A 303 4.86 -4.51 -16.46
C SER A 303 3.97 -4.13 -15.27
N ILE A 304 4.54 -3.49 -14.23
CA ILE A 304 3.78 -3.03 -13.06
C ILE A 304 2.75 -1.98 -13.45
N ARG A 305 3.12 -0.99 -14.29
CA ARG A 305 2.20 0.03 -14.78
C ARG A 305 1.08 -0.57 -15.63
N ALA A 306 1.42 -1.53 -16.51
CA ALA A 306 0.43 -2.23 -17.33
C ALA A 306 -0.56 -3.00 -16.46
N PHE A 307 -0.06 -3.74 -15.46
CA PHE A 307 -0.90 -4.45 -14.51
C PHE A 307 -1.80 -3.49 -13.70
N ASP A 308 -1.25 -2.36 -13.22
CA ASP A 308 -2.02 -1.37 -12.46
C ASP A 308 -3.21 -0.80 -13.25
N VAL A 309 -3.05 -0.61 -14.56
CA VAL A 309 -4.14 -0.19 -15.45
C VAL A 309 -5.19 -1.30 -15.60
N VAL A 310 -4.75 -2.53 -15.83
CA VAL A 310 -5.64 -3.68 -16.01
C VAL A 310 -6.41 -3.99 -14.72
N GLN A 311 -5.77 -4.01 -13.56
CA GLN A 311 -6.45 -4.29 -12.30
C GLN A 311 -7.52 -3.24 -11.97
N LYS A 312 -7.25 -1.95 -12.22
CA LYS A 312 -8.24 -0.86 -12.06
C LYS A 312 -9.43 -0.97 -13.02
N LYS A 313 -9.23 -1.56 -14.20
CA LYS A 313 -10.31 -1.83 -15.16
C LYS A 313 -11.18 -3.00 -14.67
N GLU A 314 -10.54 -4.07 -14.21
CA GLU A 314 -11.23 -5.28 -13.72
C GLU A 314 -11.95 -5.08 -12.37
N GLN A 315 -11.55 -4.08 -11.56
CA GLN A 315 -12.34 -3.66 -10.40
C GLN A 315 -13.76 -3.23 -10.79
N GLY A 316 -13.96 -2.66 -11.99
CA GLY A 316 -15.28 -2.37 -12.56
C GLY A 316 -16.20 -1.58 -11.62
N ASN A 317 -17.42 -2.09 -11.44
CA ASN A 317 -18.45 -1.46 -10.60
C ASN A 317 -18.07 -1.36 -9.12
N LEU A 318 -17.09 -2.15 -8.65
CA LEU A 318 -16.63 -2.09 -7.26
C LEU A 318 -16.08 -0.70 -6.92
N ARG A 319 -15.49 0.01 -7.90
CA ARG A 319 -15.00 1.39 -7.71
C ARG A 319 -16.12 2.39 -7.47
N ILE A 320 -17.27 2.18 -8.11
CA ILE A 320 -18.45 3.01 -7.91
C ILE A 320 -19.06 2.73 -6.54
N ILE A 321 -19.13 1.44 -6.17
CA ILE A 321 -19.59 1.01 -4.85
C ILE A 321 -18.69 1.60 -3.74
N ASP A 322 -17.38 1.51 -3.88
CA ASP A 322 -16.39 2.12 -2.97
C ASP A 322 -16.63 3.63 -2.82
N ALA A 323 -16.60 4.36 -3.93
CA ALA A 323 -16.73 5.82 -3.93
C ALA A 323 -18.09 6.33 -3.41
N LEU A 324 -19.18 5.58 -3.62
CA LEU A 324 -20.53 6.02 -3.25
C LEU A 324 -21.03 5.47 -1.93
N LEU A 325 -20.56 4.30 -1.47
CA LEU A 325 -21.13 3.60 -0.32
C LEU A 325 -20.15 3.44 0.84
N PHE A 326 -18.89 3.82 0.66
CA PHE A 326 -17.87 3.88 1.72
C PHE A 326 -17.43 5.35 1.88
N PRO A 327 -18.28 6.23 2.44
CA PRO A 327 -17.95 7.64 2.62
C PRO A 327 -16.79 7.84 3.60
N ALA A 328 -15.90 8.78 3.26
CA ALA A 328 -14.79 9.25 4.09
C ALA A 328 -13.74 8.19 4.46
N GLY A 329 -13.68 7.07 3.70
CA GLY A 329 -12.81 5.95 3.99
C GLY A 329 -12.92 4.81 2.97
N THR A 330 -12.25 3.69 3.21
CA THR A 330 -12.35 2.48 2.38
C THR A 330 -11.88 1.25 3.18
N ILE A 331 -11.88 0.07 2.57
CA ILE A 331 -11.29 -1.13 3.17
C ILE A 331 -9.79 -1.13 2.93
N VAL A 332 -9.02 -1.20 4.01
CA VAL A 332 -7.55 -1.29 3.97
C VAL A 332 -7.09 -2.67 4.42
N ASN A 333 -6.01 -3.15 3.82
CA ASN A 333 -5.36 -4.37 4.31
C ASN A 333 -4.32 -4.01 5.38
N SER A 334 -4.35 -4.70 6.52
CA SER A 334 -3.40 -4.52 7.63
C SER A 334 -2.77 -5.88 7.99
N GLY A 335 -2.17 -6.56 7.02
CA GLY A 335 -1.56 -7.88 7.21
C GLY A 335 -2.59 -9.03 7.19
N PRO A 336 -2.82 -9.76 8.30
CA PRO A 336 -3.70 -10.94 8.29
C PRO A 336 -5.19 -10.60 8.16
N THR A 337 -5.57 -9.35 8.41
CA THR A 337 -6.96 -8.89 8.41
C THR A 337 -7.12 -7.59 7.65
N CYS A 338 -8.26 -7.43 7.00
CA CYS A 338 -8.70 -6.16 6.45
C CYS A 338 -9.57 -5.42 7.46
N ALA A 339 -9.44 -4.10 7.48
CA ALA A 339 -10.11 -3.22 8.42
C ALA A 339 -10.83 -2.10 7.69
N GLU A 340 -11.85 -1.57 8.35
CA GLU A 340 -12.56 -0.37 7.94
C GLU A 340 -11.69 0.84 8.30
N ASP A 341 -11.21 1.57 7.29
CA ASP A 341 -10.55 2.87 7.46
C ASP A 341 -11.55 3.97 7.19
N GLY A 342 -11.80 4.87 8.15
CA GLY A 342 -12.76 5.97 8.01
C GLY A 342 -13.27 6.53 9.35
N PRO A 343 -13.81 7.77 9.36
CA PRO A 343 -14.32 8.44 10.56
C PRO A 343 -15.63 7.82 11.08
N GLY A 344 -16.21 6.86 10.34
CA GLY A 344 -17.35 6.05 10.73
C GLY A 344 -17.02 4.93 11.71
N ARG A 345 -15.83 4.91 12.33
CA ARG A 345 -15.53 4.05 13.48
C ARG A 345 -16.27 4.57 14.72
N TRP A 346 -17.44 4.02 15.01
CA TRP A 346 -18.20 4.28 16.24
C TRP A 346 -18.46 3.00 17.04
#